data_AF-A0A392R2D0-F1
#
_entry.id   AF-A0A392R2D0-F1
#
_cell.length_a   1.000
_cell.length_b   1.000
_cell.length_c   1.000
_cell.angle_alpha   90.00
_cell.angle_beta   90.00
_cell.angle_gamma   90.00
#
_symmetry.space_group_name_H-M   'P 1'
#
loop_
_entity.id
_entity.type
_entity.pdbx_description
1 polymer ?
#
loop_
_entity_poly.entity_id
_entity_poly.type
_entity_poly.pdbx_seq_one_letter_code
_entity_poly.pdbx_strand_id
1 'polypeptide(L)' 'MEHLRMNGAYWGLTALDIMGKLDTVDANEVVSWIMSCQHESGGFGGNVGHDPHI' A
#
# COMPACT_ATOMS: atom_id res chain seq x y z
N MET A 1 -14.52 8.46 -2.70
CA MET A 1 -14.21 7.61 -3.87
C MET A 1 -12.89 6.91 -3.54
N GLU A 2 -12.93 5.89 -2.69
CA GLU A 2 -11.72 5.21 -2.20
C GLU A 2 -11.35 4.09 -3.16
N HIS A 3 -10.47 4.40 -4.12
CA HIS A 3 -10.02 3.43 -5.11
C HIS A 3 -8.77 2.65 -4.67
N LEU A 4 -8.02 3.16 -3.68
CA LEU A 4 -6.78 2.56 -3.20
C LEU A 4 -6.99 2.02 -1.77
N ARG A 5 -6.83 0.70 -1.63
CA ARG A 5 -6.80 0.02 -0.33
C ARG A 5 -5.53 -0.80 -0.21
N MET A 6 -4.96 -0.84 1.00
CA MET A 6 -3.68 -1.49 1.27
C MET A 6 -3.63 -2.96 0.83
N ASN A 7 -4.73 -3.70 0.98
CA ASN A 7 -4.84 -5.07 0.49
C ASN A 7 -4.75 -5.18 -1.04
N GLY A 8 -5.37 -4.24 -1.77
CA GLY A 8 -5.30 -4.19 -3.23
C GLY A 8 -3.89 -3.88 -3.73
N ALA A 9 -3.19 -2.96 -3.06
CA ALA A 9 -1.78 -2.68 -3.34
C ALA A 9 -0.90 -3.91 -3.09
N TYR A 10 -1.08 -4.60 -1.96
CA TYR A 10 -0.36 -5.84 -1.65
C TYR A 10 -0.55 -6.90 -2.75
N TRP A 11 -1.80 -7.22 -3.11
CA TRP A 11 -2.07 -8.21 -4.14
C TRP A 11 -1.52 -7.81 -5.52
N GLY A 12 -1.66 -6.53 -5.90
CA GLY A 12 -1.14 -6.01 -7.16
C GLY A 12 0.38 -6.12 -7.25
N LEU A 13 1.10 -5.69 -6.21
CA LEU A 13 2.56 -5.76 -6.14
C LEU A 13 3.06 -7.20 -6.12
N THR A 14 2.42 -8.09 -5.36
CA THR A 14 2.77 -9.52 -5.37
C THR A 14 2.56 -10.16 -6.74
N ALA A 15 1.47 -9.85 -7.43
CA ALA A 15 1.25 -10.34 -8.79
C ALA A 15 2.34 -9.86 -9.76
N LEU A 16 2.74 -8.59 -9.67
CA LEU A 16 3.81 -8.02 -10.48
C LEU A 16 5.16 -8.67 -10.19
N ASP A 17 5.48 -8.92 -8.92
CA ASP A 17 6.70 -9.62 -8.52
C ASP A 17 6.75 -11.06 -9.09
N ILE A 18 5.65 -11.81 -8.96
CA ILE A 18 5.53 -13.16 -9.54
C ILE A 18 5.73 -13.14 -11.06
N MET A 19 5.25 -12.10 -11.75
CA MET A 19 5.42 -11.94 -13.20
C MET A 19 6.80 -11.40 -13.61
N GLY A 20 7.67 -11.04 -12.66
CA GLY A 20 8.94 -10.37 -12.94
C GLY A 20 8.75 -8.99 -13.57
N LYS A 21 7.71 -8.26 -13.14
CA LYS A 21 7.30 -6.93 -13.63
C LYS A 21 7.24 -5.88 -12.53
N LEU A 22 7.88 -6.12 -11.39
CA LEU A 22 7.88 -5.15 -10.30
C LEU A 22 8.61 -3.85 -10.67
N ASP A 23 9.53 -3.91 -11.63
CA ASP A 23 10.25 -2.79 -12.22
C ASP A 23 9.36 -1.77 -12.93
N THR A 24 8.11 -2.14 -13.27
CA THR A 24 7.16 -1.21 -13.89
C THR A 24 6.47 -0.29 -12.88
N VAL A 25 6.75 -0.43 -11.60
CA VAL A 25 6.14 0.35 -10.51
C VAL A 25 7.15 1.35 -9.96
N ASP A 26 6.72 2.59 -9.72
CA ASP A 26 7.51 3.53 -8.95
C ASP A 26 7.47 3.17 -7.45
N ALA A 27 8.54 2.53 -6.99
CA ALA A 27 8.67 2.11 -5.60
C ALA A 27 8.59 3.29 -4.61
N ASN A 28 9.07 4.48 -4.98
CA ASN A 28 9.03 5.64 -4.10
C ASN A 28 7.60 6.16 -3.94
N GLU A 29 6.82 6.16 -5.01
CA GLU A 29 5.41 6.53 -4.97
C GLU A 29 4.63 5.58 -4.05
N VAL A 30 4.82 4.26 -4.22
CA VAL A 30 4.16 3.24 -3.39
C VAL A 30 4.56 3.38 -1.92
N VAL A 31 5.85 3.51 -1.63
CA VAL A 31 6.33 3.65 -0.25
C VAL A 31 5.79 4.93 0.39
N SER A 32 5.81 6.05 -0.34
CA SER A 32 5.26 7.33 0.15
C SER A 32 3.78 7.18 0.53
N TRP A 33 2.99 6.51 -0.31
CA TRP A 33 1.58 6.26 -0.02
C TRP A 33 1.39 5.32 1.18
N ILE A 34 2.15 4.23 1.29
CA ILE A 34 2.09 3.31 2.45
C ILE A 34 2.42 4.06 3.74
N MET A 35 3.46 4.90 3.73
CA MET A 35 3.85 5.70 4.89
C MET A 35 2.77 6.72 5.28
N SER A 36 2.01 7.25 4.33
CA SER A 36 0.86 8.11 4.63
C SER A 36 -0.31 7.40 5.33
N CYS A 37 -0.33 6.05 5.29
CA CYS A 37 -1.32 5.23 5.99
C CYS A 37 -0.87 4.80 7.40
N GLN A 38 0.33 5.17 7.84
CA GLN A 38 0.81 4.87 9.18
C GLN A 38 0.07 5.72 10.22
N HIS A 39 -0.46 5.08 11.26
CA HIS A 39 -1.14 5.78 12.34
C HIS A 39 -0.15 6.25 13.41
N GLU A 40 -0.43 7.40 14.04
CA GLU A 40 0.43 7.99 15.08
C GLU A 40 0.60 7.07 16.31
N SER A 41 -0.40 6.26 16.61
CA SER A 41 -0.36 5.26 17.68
C SER A 41 0.32 3.95 17.28
N GLY A 42 0.81 3.85 16.04
CA GLY A 42 1.40 2.64 15.47
C GLY A 42 0.44 1.85 14.59
N GLY A 43 1.00 0.95 13.77
CA GLY A 43 0.24 0.18 12.77
C GLY A 43 -0.08 0.99 11.51
N PHE A 44 -0.77 0.33 10.56
CA PHE A 44 -1.20 0.92 9.29
C PHE A 44 -2.70 0.75 9.10
N GLY A 45 -3.36 1.80 8.64
CA GLY A 45 -4.76 1.75 8.22
C GLY A 45 -4.92 1.22 6.79
N GLY A 46 -6.14 0.82 6.43
CA GLY A 46 -6.47 0.39 5.08
C GLY A 46 -6.32 1.47 4.00
N ASN A 47 -6.33 2.74 4.42
CA ASN A 47 -6.00 3.94 3.67
C ASN A 47 -5.72 5.10 4.66
N VAL A 48 -5.37 6.28 4.13
CA VAL A 48 -5.21 7.51 4.92
C VAL A 48 -6.49 7.82 5.71
N GLY A 49 -6.33 8.01 7.02
CA GLY A 49 -7.43 8.34 7.94
C GLY A 49 -8.26 7.14 8.42
N HIS A 50 -7.83 5.90 8.12
CA HIS A 50 -8.46 4.69 8.67
C HIS A 50 -7.75 4.25 9.96
N ASP A 51 -8.50 3.63 10.86
CA ASP A 51 -7.93 3.01 12.06
C ASP A 51 -6.94 1.90 11.67
N PRO A 52 -5.83 1.76 12.40
CA PRO A 52 -4.84 0.71 12.13
C PRO A 52 -5.42 -0.68 12.44
N HIS A 53 -5.12 -1.65 11.58
CA HIS A 53 -5.59 -3.03 11.71
C HIS A 53 -4.58 -4.04 11.12
N ILE A 54 -4.69 -5.32 11.51
CA ILE A 54 -3.92 -6.46 10.96
C ILE A 54 -4.66 -7.12 9.79
#